data_AF-A0A3D8J9L4-F1
#
_entry.id   AF-A0A3D8J9L4-F1
#
_cell.length_a   1.000
_cell.length_b   1.000
_cell.length_c   1.000
_cell.angle_alpha   90.00
_cell.angle_beta   90.00
_cell.angle_gamma   90.00
#
_symmetry.space_group_name_H-M   'P 1'
#
loop_
_entity.id
_entity.type
_entity.pdbx_description
1 polymer ?
#
loop_
_entity_poly.entity_id
_entity_poly.type
_entity_poly.pdbx_seq_one_letter_code
_entity_poly.pdbx_strand_id
1 'polypeptide(L)'
;METLSLLQTRTTAGYKPLNDAIEILNIQEAFNFIVDYTPEINKTTIKELHQILSKDLLPKSAQGKVRDKKVYISGSDYIPLSNADQLEIQMDKILQNYHQIKNPFDKAIYIHNNVAYLQYFQDCNKRLSRILQNLSLIKDKKMILSFTDLNKKKIDTYKSALIAYYEKSDEKRYKKFFIKEQQKNFLSFPSPTTT
;
A
#
# COMPACT_ATOMS: atom_id res chain seq x y z
N MET A 1 -4.79 -25.96 5.01
CA MET A 1 -3.77 -26.62 4.17
C MET A 1 -4.27 -26.99 2.77
N GLU A 2 -5.53 -26.75 2.41
CA GLU A 2 -6.06 -27.18 1.08
C GLU A 2 -5.80 -26.19 -0.06
N THR A 3 -5.76 -24.89 0.19
CA THR A 3 -5.58 -23.87 -0.88
C THR A 3 -4.18 -23.89 -1.51
N LEU A 4 -3.15 -24.23 -0.73
CA LEU A 4 -1.76 -24.30 -1.21
C LEU A 4 -1.47 -25.59 -2.01
N SER A 5 -2.12 -26.70 -1.64
CA SER A 5 -1.95 -28.00 -2.32
C SER A 5 -2.57 -27.99 -3.74
N LEU A 6 -3.69 -27.30 -3.92
CA LEU A 6 -4.35 -27.16 -5.22
C LEU A 6 -3.55 -26.35 -6.25
N LEU A 7 -2.65 -25.46 -5.81
CA LEU A 7 -1.84 -24.61 -6.69
C LEU A 7 -0.54 -25.28 -7.18
N GLN A 8 -0.03 -26.28 -6.46
CA GLN A 8 1.26 -26.91 -6.79
C GLN A 8 1.19 -27.92 -7.95
N THR A 9 0.00 -28.31 -8.40
CA THR A 9 -0.16 -29.45 -9.33
C THR A 9 -0.29 -29.09 -10.81
N ARG A 10 -0.21 -27.82 -11.24
CA ARG A 10 -0.25 -27.49 -12.68
C ARG A 10 0.76 -26.42 -13.12
N THR A 11 1.71 -26.95 -13.90
CA THR A 11 2.32 -26.39 -15.11
C THR A 11 3.32 -25.24 -14.96
N THR A 12 4.33 -25.30 -15.82
CA THR A 12 5.45 -24.36 -16.00
C THR A 12 5.04 -22.94 -16.46
N ALA A 13 3.73 -22.65 -16.52
CA ALA A 13 3.13 -21.31 -16.51
C ALA A 13 2.81 -20.80 -15.07
N GLY A 14 3.16 -21.59 -14.05
CA GLY A 14 2.60 -21.55 -12.70
C GLY A 14 3.20 -20.56 -11.71
N TYR A 15 4.36 -19.95 -11.99
CA TYR A 15 4.95 -18.99 -11.04
C TYR A 15 4.15 -17.69 -10.92
N LYS A 16 3.61 -17.15 -12.01
CA LYS A 16 2.85 -15.90 -11.97
C LYS A 16 1.46 -16.07 -11.31
N PRO A 17 0.66 -17.09 -11.67
CA PRO A 17 -0.58 -17.38 -10.96
C PRO A 17 -0.36 -17.71 -9.48
N LEU A 18 0.72 -18.43 -9.14
CA LEU A 18 1.09 -18.72 -7.75
C LEU A 18 1.47 -17.45 -6.99
N ASN A 19 2.34 -16.61 -7.56
CA ASN A 19 2.72 -15.35 -6.93
C ASN A 19 1.51 -14.46 -6.72
N ASP A 20 0.64 -14.31 -7.72
CA ASP A 20 -0.60 -13.52 -7.63
C ASP A 20 -1.50 -14.04 -6.47
N ALA A 21 -1.62 -15.36 -6.31
CA ALA A 21 -2.35 -15.96 -5.19
C ALA A 21 -1.68 -15.66 -3.83
N ILE A 22 -0.36 -15.77 -3.74
CA ILE A 22 0.42 -15.40 -2.53
C ILE A 22 0.23 -13.90 -2.22
N GLU A 23 0.25 -13.01 -3.22
CA GLU A 23 0.02 -11.58 -3.00
C GLU A 23 -1.33 -11.32 -2.36
N ILE A 24 -2.39 -12.00 -2.83
CA ILE A 24 -3.75 -11.87 -2.29
C ILE A 24 -3.79 -12.32 -0.83
N LEU A 25 -3.21 -13.48 -0.52
CA LEU A 25 -3.15 -14.02 0.84
C LEU A 25 -2.37 -13.08 1.78
N ASN A 26 -1.22 -12.57 1.34
CA ASN A 26 -0.42 -11.64 2.13
C ASN A 26 -1.14 -10.30 2.37
N ILE A 27 -1.87 -9.79 1.37
CA ILE A 27 -2.70 -8.58 1.53
C ILE A 27 -3.81 -8.83 2.56
N GLN A 28 -4.46 -9.99 2.52
CA GLN A 28 -5.48 -10.36 3.49
C GLN A 28 -4.89 -10.48 4.91
N GLU A 29 -3.74 -11.15 5.06
CA GLU A 29 -3.03 -11.28 6.35
C GLU A 29 -2.66 -9.89 6.91
N ALA A 30 -2.10 -9.01 6.08
CA ALA A 30 -1.74 -7.65 6.47
C ALA A 30 -2.97 -6.79 6.82
N PHE A 31 -4.08 -6.98 6.09
CA PHE A 31 -5.32 -6.27 6.37
C PHE A 31 -5.94 -6.72 7.70
N ASN A 32 -5.99 -8.02 7.97
CA ASN A 32 -6.46 -8.55 9.25
C ASN A 32 -5.60 -8.02 10.41
N PHE A 33 -4.28 -8.01 10.26
CA PHE A 33 -3.38 -7.46 11.26
C PHE A 33 -3.69 -5.98 11.62
N ILE A 34 -3.95 -5.12 10.64
CA ILE A 34 -4.27 -3.71 10.93
C ILE A 34 -5.66 -3.52 11.53
N VAL A 35 -6.61 -4.42 11.23
CA VAL A 35 -7.97 -4.38 11.80
C VAL A 35 -7.97 -4.87 13.24
N ASP A 36 -7.31 -6.01 13.51
CA ASP A 36 -7.33 -6.67 14.80
C ASP A 36 -6.50 -5.92 15.85
N TYR A 37 -5.36 -5.35 15.44
CA TYR A 37 -4.42 -4.71 16.37
C TYR A 37 -4.40 -3.19 16.30
N THR A 38 -4.83 -2.59 15.18
CA THR A 38 -4.80 -1.13 14.94
C THR A 38 -3.49 -0.44 15.43
N PRO A 39 -2.31 -0.94 15.03
CA PRO A 39 -1.03 -0.50 15.58
C PRO A 39 -0.75 0.98 15.31
N GLU A 40 0.22 1.55 16.02
CA GLU A 40 0.75 2.87 15.68
C GLU A 40 1.49 2.86 14.34
N ILE A 41 1.33 3.91 13.54
CA ILE A 41 2.08 4.03 12.29
C ILE A 41 3.47 4.56 12.63
N ASN A 42 4.43 3.65 12.73
CA ASN A 42 5.84 3.94 12.95
C ASN A 42 6.73 3.01 12.10
N LYS A 43 8.06 3.18 12.15
CA LYS A 43 8.99 2.36 11.35
C LYS A 43 8.91 0.87 11.66
N THR A 44 8.66 0.48 12.90
CA THR A 44 8.53 -0.92 13.31
C THR A 44 7.33 -1.56 12.62
N THR A 45 6.14 -0.96 12.75
CA THR A 45 4.93 -1.43 12.09
C THR A 45 5.04 -1.43 10.57
N ILE A 46 5.73 -0.44 9.98
CA ILE A 46 6.01 -0.42 8.54
C ILE A 46 6.87 -1.63 8.11
N LYS A 47 7.91 -1.98 8.88
CA LYS A 47 8.78 -3.13 8.60
C LYS A 47 8.04 -4.45 8.81
N GLU A 48 7.21 -4.57 9.85
CA GLU A 48 6.36 -5.74 10.12
C GLU A 48 5.32 -5.96 9.01
N LEU A 49 4.58 -4.92 8.63
CA LEU A 49 3.63 -4.99 7.52
C LEU A 49 4.32 -5.38 6.22
N HIS A 50 5.53 -4.86 5.96
CA HIS A 50 6.30 -5.29 4.81
C HIS A 50 6.70 -6.77 4.90
N GLN A 51 7.09 -7.29 6.07
CA GLN A 51 7.38 -8.73 6.25
C GLN A 51 6.17 -9.58 5.88
N ILE A 52 4.98 -9.23 6.36
CA ILE A 52 3.73 -9.90 5.99
C ILE A 52 3.51 -9.85 4.47
N LEU A 53 3.61 -8.65 3.88
CA LEU A 53 3.34 -8.43 2.46
C LEU A 53 4.33 -9.12 1.51
N SER A 54 5.57 -9.35 1.96
CA SER A 54 6.66 -9.92 1.15
C SER A 54 6.97 -11.38 1.44
N LYS A 55 6.24 -11.98 2.40
CA LYS A 55 6.33 -13.40 2.75
C LYS A 55 6.16 -14.27 1.51
N ASP A 56 7.07 -15.23 1.33
CA ASP A 56 7.12 -16.16 0.19
C ASP A 56 7.24 -15.50 -1.20
N LEU A 57 7.45 -14.17 -1.27
CA LEU A 57 7.70 -13.41 -2.50
C LEU A 57 9.13 -12.87 -2.58
N LEU A 58 9.72 -12.54 -1.42
CA LEU A 58 11.10 -12.07 -1.29
C LEU A 58 11.93 -12.99 -0.39
N PRO A 59 13.27 -13.05 -0.58
CA PRO A 59 14.14 -13.77 0.33
C PRO A 59 14.01 -13.18 1.74
N LYS A 60 14.10 -14.03 2.78
CA LYS A 60 13.95 -13.61 4.19
C LYS A 60 14.85 -12.42 4.57
N SER A 61 16.06 -12.33 3.99
CA SER A 61 16.99 -11.23 4.21
C SER A 61 16.52 -9.86 3.70
N ALA A 62 15.52 -9.82 2.81
CA ALA A 62 14.92 -8.60 2.28
C ALA A 62 13.57 -8.25 2.94
N GLN A 63 12.97 -9.15 3.72
CA GLN A 63 11.67 -8.95 4.34
C GLN A 63 11.78 -7.98 5.52
N GLY A 64 11.22 -6.77 5.37
CA GLY A 64 11.23 -5.72 6.39
C GLY A 64 12.57 -4.98 6.47
N LYS A 65 13.48 -5.23 5.52
CA LYS A 65 14.79 -4.60 5.45
C LYS A 65 14.79 -3.47 4.43
N VAL A 66 15.32 -2.31 4.82
CA VAL A 66 15.56 -1.19 3.90
C VAL A 66 16.46 -1.67 2.76
N ARG A 67 16.10 -1.31 1.53
CA ARG A 67 16.88 -1.74 0.38
C ARG A 67 18.23 -1.03 0.32
N ASP A 68 19.22 -1.76 -0.17
CA ASP A 68 20.57 -1.30 -0.49
C ASP A 68 20.82 -1.26 -2.01
N LYS A 69 19.79 -1.56 -2.81
CA LYS A 69 19.82 -1.59 -4.27
C LYS A 69 18.94 -0.50 -4.87
N LYS A 70 19.30 -0.09 -6.09
CA LYS A 70 18.46 0.78 -6.93
C LYS A 70 17.21 0.03 -7.37
N VAL A 71 16.09 0.73 -7.45
CA VAL A 71 14.82 0.24 -8.00
C VAL A 71 14.29 1.24 -8.99
N TYR A 72 13.45 0.79 -9.93
CA TYR A 72 12.82 1.62 -10.94
C TYR A 72 11.32 1.42 -10.90
N ILE A 73 10.57 2.48 -11.21
CA ILE A 73 9.11 2.39 -11.32
C ILE A 73 8.76 2.22 -12.78
N SER A 74 8.30 1.03 -13.16
CA SER A 74 7.86 0.75 -14.53
C SER A 74 6.82 1.77 -15.00
N GLY A 75 7.07 2.39 -16.16
CA GLY A 75 6.21 3.38 -16.78
C GLY A 75 6.34 4.79 -16.20
N SER A 76 7.45 5.11 -15.52
CA SER A 76 7.76 6.45 -15.02
C SER A 76 9.25 6.78 -15.19
N ASP A 77 9.55 8.05 -15.44
CA ASP A 77 10.92 8.58 -15.51
C ASP A 77 11.49 8.92 -14.12
N TYR A 78 10.67 8.81 -13.07
CA TYR A 78 11.09 9.05 -11.70
C TYR A 78 12.08 7.97 -11.23
N ILE A 79 13.23 8.43 -10.75
CA ILE A 79 14.28 7.59 -10.15
C ILE A 79 14.25 7.76 -8.62
N PRO A 80 13.84 6.72 -7.87
CA PRO A 80 13.83 6.76 -6.41
C PRO A 80 15.23 6.90 -5.80
N LEU A 81 15.27 7.51 -4.61
CA LEU A 81 16.47 7.62 -3.78
C LEU A 81 17.12 6.25 -3.55
N SER A 82 18.44 6.11 -3.73
CA SER A 82 19.09 4.79 -3.67
C SER A 82 19.93 4.51 -2.43
N ASN A 83 20.28 5.53 -1.66
CA ASN A 83 21.12 5.37 -0.47
C ASN A 83 20.27 4.97 0.75
N ALA A 84 20.66 3.89 1.43
CA ALA A 84 19.91 3.32 2.55
C ALA A 84 19.78 4.26 3.76
N ASP A 85 20.84 5.00 4.10
CA ASP A 85 20.81 5.96 5.22
C ASP A 85 19.88 7.14 4.91
N GLN A 86 19.92 7.64 3.66
CA GLN A 86 19.01 8.66 3.22
C GLN A 86 17.56 8.16 3.19
N LEU A 87 17.32 6.89 2.81
CA LEU A 87 15.99 6.29 2.89
C LEU A 87 15.46 6.25 4.33
N GLU A 88 16.27 5.84 5.31
CA GLU A 88 15.90 5.85 6.74
C GLU A 88 15.54 7.27 7.19
N ILE A 89 16.38 8.27 6.88
CA ILE A 89 16.13 9.69 7.21
C ILE A 89 14.83 10.19 6.58
N GLN A 90 14.56 9.86 5.32
CA GLN A 90 13.33 10.30 4.64
C GLN A 90 12.09 9.61 5.20
N MET A 91 12.18 8.33 5.58
CA MET A 91 11.07 7.65 6.26
C MET A 91 10.74 8.33 7.61
N ASP A 92 11.77 8.72 8.37
CA ASP A 92 11.57 9.45 9.63
C ASP A 92 10.86 10.80 9.39
N LYS A 93 11.26 11.56 8.36
CA LYS A 93 10.59 12.82 7.98
C LYS A 93 9.14 12.61 7.56
N ILE A 94 8.86 11.56 6.78
CA ILE A 94 7.49 11.21 6.37
C ILE A 94 6.63 10.93 7.61
N LEU A 95 7.13 10.15 8.56
CA LEU A 95 6.39 9.84 9.79
C LEU A 95 6.17 11.09 10.64
N GLN A 96 7.18 11.94 10.82
CA GLN A 96 7.05 13.21 11.53
C GLN A 96 5.95 14.09 10.93
N ASN A 97 5.96 14.28 9.61
CA ASN A 97 4.94 15.07 8.91
C ASN A 97 3.55 14.42 9.02
N TYR A 98 3.45 13.09 8.87
CA TYR A 98 2.21 12.34 9.00
C TYR A 98 1.53 12.60 10.35
N HIS A 99 2.29 12.59 11.45
CA HIS A 99 1.76 12.83 12.79
C HIS A 99 1.33 14.30 13.03
N GLN A 100 1.79 15.25 12.22
CA GLN A 100 1.38 16.65 12.31
C GLN A 100 0.10 16.97 11.54
N ILE A 101 -0.29 16.13 10.56
CA ILE A 101 -1.48 16.36 9.74
C ILE A 101 -2.74 15.99 10.52
N LYS A 102 -3.61 16.99 10.74
CA LYS A 102 -4.84 16.85 11.54
C LYS A 102 -6.02 16.25 10.79
N ASN A 103 -6.17 16.55 9.50
CA ASN A 103 -7.30 16.04 8.72
C ASN A 103 -7.10 14.53 8.42
N PRO A 104 -8.04 13.65 8.81
CA PRO A 104 -7.90 12.20 8.64
C PRO A 104 -7.71 11.73 7.20
N PHE A 105 -8.33 12.40 6.24
CA PHE A 105 -8.22 12.04 4.83
C PHE A 105 -6.91 12.55 4.23
N ASP A 106 -6.49 13.76 4.59
CA ASP A 106 -5.23 14.31 4.11
C ASP A 106 -4.03 13.52 4.63
N LYS A 107 -4.01 13.12 5.92
CA LYS A 107 -2.92 12.28 6.46
C LYS A 107 -2.90 10.88 5.82
N ALA A 108 -4.06 10.31 5.49
CA ALA A 108 -4.16 9.00 4.84
C ALA A 108 -3.69 9.05 3.37
N ILE A 109 -4.01 10.12 2.64
CA ILE A 109 -3.45 10.40 1.31
C ILE A 109 -1.94 10.63 1.40
N TYR A 110 -1.49 11.40 2.40
CA TYR A 110 -0.09 11.73 2.61
C TYR A 110 0.76 10.48 2.81
N ILE A 111 0.40 9.60 3.74
CA ILE A 111 1.19 8.38 4.01
C ILE A 111 1.21 7.44 2.80
N HIS A 112 0.08 7.31 2.08
CA HIS A 112 0.01 6.51 0.85
C HIS A 112 1.00 7.01 -0.20
N ASN A 113 0.91 8.30 -0.54
CA ASN A 113 1.68 8.88 -1.62
C ASN A 113 3.18 8.88 -1.31
N ASN A 114 3.56 9.28 -0.10
CA ASN A 114 4.97 9.41 0.27
C ASN A 114 5.66 8.04 0.45
N VAL A 115 4.99 7.02 1.00
CA VAL A 115 5.59 5.67 1.10
C VAL A 115 5.71 5.02 -0.29
N ALA A 116 4.69 5.20 -1.14
CA ALA A 116 4.76 4.70 -2.51
C ALA A 116 5.82 5.44 -3.35
N TYR A 117 6.09 6.72 -3.07
CA TYR A 117 7.12 7.51 -3.71
C TYR A 117 8.54 7.16 -3.25
N LEU A 118 8.74 7.00 -1.92
CA LEU A 118 10.06 6.76 -1.33
C LEU A 118 10.67 5.44 -1.82
N GLN A 119 9.82 4.44 -2.13
CA GLN A 119 10.24 3.09 -2.49
C GLN A 119 11.22 2.54 -1.45
N TYR A 120 10.81 2.49 -0.18
CA TYR A 120 11.69 2.19 0.95
C TYR A 120 12.28 0.77 0.93
N PHE A 121 11.51 -0.18 0.38
CA PHE A 121 11.86 -1.58 0.25
C PHE A 121 12.15 -1.98 -1.19
N GLN A 122 12.71 -3.17 -1.40
CA GLN A 122 13.01 -3.70 -2.73
C GLN A 122 11.74 -3.91 -3.59
N ASP A 123 10.62 -4.32 -2.98
CA ASP A 123 9.32 -4.47 -3.62
C ASP A 123 8.20 -4.21 -2.59
N CYS A 124 6.94 -4.49 -2.92
CA CYS A 124 5.75 -4.36 -2.08
C CYS A 124 5.38 -2.93 -1.65
N ASN A 125 6.15 -1.90 -1.99
CA ASN A 125 5.94 -0.52 -1.55
C ASN A 125 4.52 0.01 -1.85
N LYS A 126 3.96 -0.28 -3.02
CA LYS A 126 2.59 0.15 -3.39
C LYS A 126 1.50 -0.63 -2.63
N ARG A 127 1.75 -1.90 -2.29
CA ARG A 127 0.83 -2.71 -1.46
C ARG A 127 0.84 -2.19 -0.04
N LEU A 128 2.03 -1.99 0.51
CA LEU A 128 2.26 -1.40 1.82
C LEU A 128 1.61 -0.03 1.95
N SER A 129 1.75 0.85 0.95
CA SER A 129 1.17 2.19 1.00
C SER A 129 -0.36 2.18 1.08
N ARG A 130 -1.04 1.21 0.45
CA ARG A 130 -2.49 1.02 0.54
C ARG A 130 -2.91 0.47 1.91
N ILE A 131 -2.15 -0.47 2.47
CA ILE A 131 -2.40 -0.98 3.83
C ILE A 131 -2.24 0.15 4.85
N LEU A 132 -1.17 0.95 4.76
CA LEU A 132 -0.94 2.11 5.64
C LEU A 132 -2.03 3.19 5.47
N GLN A 133 -2.53 3.41 4.27
CA GLN A 133 -3.67 4.29 4.04
C GLN A 133 -4.91 3.84 4.83
N ASN A 134 -5.23 2.55 4.76
CA ASN A 134 -6.37 2.00 5.48
C ASN A 134 -6.14 1.99 6.99
N LEU A 135 -4.94 1.64 7.47
CA LEU A 135 -4.60 1.76 8.89
C LEU A 135 -4.79 3.20 9.40
N SER A 136 -4.32 4.19 8.62
CA SER A 136 -4.51 5.60 8.97
C SER A 136 -5.99 6.00 9.07
N LEU A 137 -6.85 5.48 8.18
CA LEU A 137 -8.29 5.73 8.22
C LEU A 137 -8.94 5.05 9.44
N ILE A 138 -8.58 3.80 9.72
CA ILE A 138 -9.08 3.02 10.86
C ILE A 138 -8.74 3.72 12.18
N LYS A 139 -7.50 4.18 12.36
CA LYS A 139 -7.06 4.90 13.58
C LYS A 139 -7.90 6.15 13.86
N ASP A 140 -8.31 6.85 12.80
CA ASP A 140 -9.15 8.04 12.91
C ASP A 140 -10.66 7.73 12.81
N LYS A 141 -11.05 6.46 12.97
CA LYS A 141 -12.42 5.96 12.91
C LYS A 141 -13.15 6.34 11.63
N LYS A 142 -12.43 6.32 10.51
CA LYS A 142 -12.96 6.55 9.16
C LYS A 142 -13.12 5.24 8.42
N MET A 143 -14.14 5.20 7.57
CA MET A 143 -14.37 4.08 6.66
C MET A 143 -13.15 3.87 5.76
N ILE A 144 -12.71 2.63 5.62
CA ILE A 144 -11.58 2.24 4.78
C ILE A 144 -11.83 2.52 3.31
N LEU A 145 -10.74 2.60 2.55
CA LEU A 145 -10.80 2.60 1.09
C LEU A 145 -10.78 1.15 0.59
N SER A 146 -11.91 0.69 0.07
CA SER A 146 -12.05 -0.55 -0.71
C SER A 146 -12.19 -0.26 -2.21
N PHE A 147 -11.78 -1.21 -3.05
CA PHE A 147 -11.95 -1.16 -4.49
C PHE A 147 -12.80 -2.36 -4.93
N THR A 148 -14.12 -2.22 -4.93
CA THR A 148 -15.06 -3.29 -5.30
C THR A 148 -15.16 -3.49 -6.82
N ASP A 149 -15.13 -2.40 -7.60
CA ASP A 149 -15.23 -2.46 -9.07
C ASP A 149 -13.89 -2.24 -9.78
N LEU A 150 -12.92 -3.14 -9.59
CA LEU A 150 -11.62 -3.02 -10.27
C LEU A 150 -11.76 -3.33 -11.76
N ASN A 151 -11.58 -2.30 -12.59
CA ASN A 151 -11.45 -2.43 -14.04
C ASN A 151 -10.19 -1.73 -14.53
N LYS A 152 -9.79 -2.02 -15.78
CA LYS A 152 -8.58 -1.46 -16.40
C LYS A 152 -8.53 0.07 -16.29
N LYS A 153 -9.64 0.77 -16.58
CA LYS A 153 -9.71 2.23 -16.49
C LYS A 153 -9.43 2.75 -15.07
N LYS A 154 -9.95 2.09 -14.04
CA LYS A 154 -9.71 2.47 -12.63
C LYS A 154 -8.25 2.24 -12.25
N ILE A 155 -7.68 1.10 -12.64
CA ILE A 155 -6.27 0.77 -12.41
C ILE A 155 -5.37 1.80 -13.11
N ASP A 156 -5.66 2.16 -14.36
CA ASP A 156 -4.89 3.14 -15.13
C ASP A 156 -5.03 4.55 -14.55
N THR A 157 -6.21 4.90 -14.02
CA THR A 157 -6.41 6.18 -13.31
C THR A 157 -5.58 6.24 -12.04
N TYR A 158 -5.54 5.17 -11.24
CA TYR A 158 -4.69 5.09 -10.06
C TYR A 158 -3.20 5.19 -10.41
N LYS A 159 -2.74 4.42 -11.41
CA LYS A 159 -1.33 4.43 -11.85
C LYS A 159 -0.91 5.80 -12.37
N SER A 160 -1.73 6.44 -13.21
CA SER A 160 -1.43 7.77 -13.75
C SER A 160 -1.44 8.86 -12.67
N ALA A 161 -2.30 8.75 -11.66
CA ALA A 161 -2.29 9.64 -10.51
C ALA A 161 -1.00 9.50 -9.68
N LEU A 162 -0.51 8.28 -9.49
CA LEU A 162 0.78 8.03 -8.84
C LEU A 162 1.95 8.58 -9.65
N ILE A 163 1.99 8.34 -10.97
CA ILE A 163 3.06 8.85 -11.84
C ILE A 163 3.11 10.39 -11.81
N ALA A 164 1.95 11.05 -11.86
CA ALA A 164 1.89 12.50 -11.74
C ALA A 164 2.41 13.01 -10.38
N TYR A 165 2.17 12.27 -9.30
CA TYR A 165 2.76 12.59 -8.00
C TYR A 165 4.28 12.38 -8.02
N TYR A 166 4.77 11.30 -8.62
CA TYR A 166 6.19 10.95 -8.65
C TYR A 166 7.04 11.93 -9.47
N GLU A 167 6.52 12.35 -10.63
CA GLU A 167 7.29 13.17 -11.58
C GLU A 167 7.05 14.67 -11.41
N LYS A 168 5.89 15.07 -10.87
CA LYS A 168 5.46 16.48 -10.83
C LYS A 168 5.05 16.96 -9.44
N SER A 169 5.15 16.11 -8.43
CA SER A 169 4.65 16.37 -7.07
C SER A 169 3.16 16.80 -7.05
N ASP A 170 2.39 16.38 -8.06
CA ASP A 170 0.96 16.70 -8.18
C ASP A 170 0.10 15.73 -7.36
N GLU A 171 -0.15 16.08 -6.11
CA GLU A 171 -1.04 15.30 -5.22
C GLU A 171 -2.53 15.39 -5.61
N LYS A 172 -2.93 16.39 -6.41
CA LYS A 172 -4.34 16.70 -6.66
C LYS A 172 -5.03 15.57 -7.42
N ARG A 173 -4.32 14.91 -8.33
CA ARG A 173 -4.87 13.77 -9.10
C ARG A 173 -5.20 12.59 -8.21
N TYR A 174 -4.29 12.23 -7.31
CA TYR A 174 -4.52 11.15 -6.37
C TYR A 174 -5.62 11.52 -5.36
N LYS A 175 -5.61 12.75 -4.83
CA LYS A 175 -6.68 13.24 -3.95
C LYS A 175 -8.05 13.18 -4.62
N LYS A 176 -8.15 13.60 -5.89
CA LYS A 176 -9.40 13.50 -6.68
C LYS A 176 -9.85 12.05 -6.87
N PHE A 177 -8.91 11.15 -7.17
CA PHE A 177 -9.19 9.71 -7.27
C PHE A 177 -9.70 9.16 -5.94
N PHE A 178 -9.00 9.45 -4.84
CA PHE A 178 -9.35 9.02 -3.49
C PHE A 178 -10.75 9.47 -3.08
N ILE A 179 -11.07 10.76 -3.22
CA ILE A 179 -12.38 11.31 -2.86
C ILE A 179 -13.50 10.61 -3.62
N LYS A 180 -13.32 10.40 -4.94
CA LYS A 180 -14.33 9.74 -5.77
C LYS A 180 -14.60 8.30 -5.33
N GLU A 181 -13.56 7.54 -5.01
CA GLU A 181 -13.73 6.15 -4.57
C GLU A 181 -14.27 6.09 -3.14
N GLN A 182 -13.86 7.01 -2.26
CA GLN A 182 -14.43 7.12 -0.90
C GLN A 182 -15.94 7.43 -0.92
N GLN A 183 -16.39 8.32 -1.80
CA GLN A 183 -17.81 8.62 -1.99
C GLN A 183 -18.60 7.40 -2.45
N LYS A 184 -18.06 6.63 -3.39
CA LYS A 184 -18.71 5.38 -3.85
C LYS A 184 -18.81 4.36 -2.74
N ASN A 185 -17.73 4.16 -1.97
CA ASN A 185 -17.74 3.25 -0.83
C ASN A 185 -18.86 3.65 0.14
N PHE A 186 -19.00 4.93 0.42
CA PHE A 186 -20.02 5.43 1.34
C PHE A 186 -21.44 5.16 0.82
N LEU A 187 -21.68 5.37 -0.48
CA LEU A 187 -22.96 5.10 -1.12
C LEU A 187 -23.28 3.60 -1.25
N SER A 188 -22.27 2.73 -1.22
CA SER A 188 -22.45 1.28 -1.31
C SER A 188 -22.82 0.60 0.01
N PHE A 189 -22.68 1.30 1.15
CA PHE A 189 -23.17 0.79 2.43
C PHE A 189 -24.63 1.24 2.62
N PRO A 190 -25.57 0.30 2.86
CA PRO A 190 -26.93 0.69 3.20
C PRO A 190 -26.92 1.50 4.50
N SER A 191 -27.68 2.58 4.54
CA SER A 191 -27.93 3.31 5.78
C SER A 191 -28.43 2.32 6.84
N PRO A 192 -28.00 2.44 8.11
CA PRO A 192 -28.65 1.67 9.17
C PRO A 192 -30.14 2.02 9.12
N THR A 193 -31.00 1.02 8.89
CA THR A 193 -32.42 1.16 9.15
C THR A 193 -32.57 1.59 10.60
N THR A 194 -33.03 2.82 10.83
CA THR A 194 -33.46 3.29 12.14
C THR A 194 -34.63 2.42 12.59
N THR A 195 -34.36 1.46 13.47
CA THR A 195 -35.35 0.81 14.34
C THR A 195 -35.40 1.51 15.68
#